data_AF-A0A9E4ID74-F1
#
_entry.id   AF-A0A9E4ID74-F1
#
_cell.length_a   1.000
_cell.length_b   1.000
_cell.length_c   1.000
_cell.angle_alpha   90.00
_cell.angle_beta   90.00
_cell.angle_gamma   90.00
#
_symmetry.space_group_name_H-M   'P 1'
#
loop_
_entity.id
_entity.type
_entity.pdbx_description
1 polymer ?
#
loop_
_entity_poly.entity_id
_entity_poly.type
_entity_poly.pdbx_seq_one_letter_code
_entity_poly.pdbx_strand_id
1 'polypeptide(L)'
;MLLLTALMSAISAVSRVSADADQATLQESLDAISLHRGLYGVGGAARSVSGVMLVTAAWLLLNTWIIRRRLGSPLVPVLLAVSGAFTAISGLSALVLTAAAPDVSPFIEASELSRWFTGQIGFTAAGLALIIASRYQWKVGGTLRFIAPLSAILGAAMQFIWIDSATAVHPVVGAVFFLWLLAIGGMLFTGRTEKLFIRMVDSGH
;
A
#
# COMPACT_ATOMS: atom_id res chain seq x y z
N MET A 1 23.40 -3.00 14.53
CA MET A 1 22.84 -2.01 15.49
C MET A 1 22.57 -0.67 14.82
N LEU A 2 23.55 -0.01 14.18
CA LEU A 2 23.38 1.31 13.54
C LEU A 2 22.15 1.46 12.64
N LEU A 3 21.82 0.45 11.83
CA LEU A 3 20.68 0.46 10.92
C LEU A 3 19.32 0.38 11.64
N LEU A 4 19.27 -0.31 12.78
CA LEU A 4 18.08 -0.42 13.61
C LEU A 4 17.84 0.87 14.41
N THR A 5 18.94 1.50 14.86
CA THR A 5 18.91 2.78 15.57
C THR A 5 18.49 3.91 14.64
N ALA A 6 19.05 3.97 13.43
CA ALA A 6 18.64 4.95 12.41
C ALA A 6 17.16 4.79 12.01
N LEU A 7 16.68 3.55 11.90
CA LEU A 7 15.28 3.27 11.61
C LEU A 7 14.35 3.71 12.76
N MET A 8 14.72 3.44 14.00
CA MET A 8 13.93 3.88 15.18
C MET A 8 13.95 5.40 15.35
N SER A 9 15.08 6.05 15.10
CA SER A 9 15.19 7.51 15.12
C SER A 9 14.37 8.15 14.00
N ALA A 10 14.34 7.56 12.80
CA ALA A 10 13.49 8.00 11.70
C ALA A 10 12.00 7.83 12.06
N ILE A 11 11.61 6.69 12.62
CA ILE A 11 10.23 6.42 13.08
C ILE A 11 9.80 7.39 14.19
N SER A 12 10.67 7.69 15.16
CA SER A 12 10.38 8.64 16.23
C SER A 12 10.35 10.10 15.77
N ALA A 13 11.19 10.49 14.80
CA ALA A 13 11.13 11.81 14.19
C ALA A 13 9.83 11.96 13.38
N VAL A 14 9.49 10.95 12.61
CA VAL A 14 8.24 10.85 11.86
C VAL A 14 7.00 10.87 12.76
N SER A 15 6.99 10.13 13.86
CA SER A 15 5.83 10.06 14.76
C SER A 15 5.57 11.40 15.45
N ARG A 16 6.63 12.21 15.63
CA ARG A 16 6.51 13.59 16.12
C ARG A 16 5.99 14.51 15.03
N VAL A 17 6.49 14.40 13.79
CA VAL A 17 5.97 15.18 12.66
C VAL A 17 4.53 14.79 12.30
N SER A 18 4.10 13.54 12.48
CA SER A 18 2.69 13.14 12.32
C SER A 18 1.79 13.61 13.46
N ALA A 19 2.36 13.88 14.64
CA ALA A 19 1.63 14.50 15.75
C ALA A 19 1.51 16.02 15.57
N ASP A 20 2.45 16.63 14.83
CA ASP A 20 2.50 18.06 14.50
C ASP A 20 1.91 18.40 13.11
N ALA A 21 1.55 17.40 12.29
CA ALA A 21 0.90 17.61 11.01
C ALA A 21 -0.58 17.93 11.26
N ASP A 22 -0.92 19.22 11.28
CA ASP A 22 -2.28 19.72 11.38
C ASP A 22 -3.18 18.98 10.38
N GLN A 23 -4.02 18.08 10.90
CA GLN A 23 -5.05 17.42 10.11
C GLN A 23 -5.99 18.52 9.63
N ALA A 24 -6.12 18.66 8.30
CA ALA A 24 -7.07 19.60 7.71
C ALA A 24 -8.43 19.45 8.40
N THR A 25 -9.04 20.57 8.78
CA THR A 25 -10.31 20.53 9.49
C THR A 25 -11.35 19.81 8.62
N LEU A 26 -12.35 19.18 9.23
CA LEU A 26 -13.41 18.49 8.48
C LEU A 26 -14.01 19.40 7.39
N GLN A 27 -14.19 20.68 7.72
CA GLN A 27 -14.71 21.69 6.81
C GLN A 27 -13.77 21.91 5.61
N GLU A 28 -12.46 22.05 5.84
CA GLU A 28 -11.46 22.17 4.77
C GLU A 28 -11.44 20.94 3.85
N SER A 29 -11.61 19.74 4.41
CA SER A 29 -11.70 18.49 3.64
C SER A 29 -12.96 18.46 2.77
N LEU A 30 -14.12 18.84 3.31
CA LEU A 30 -15.39 18.87 2.59
C LEU A 30 -15.43 19.96 1.51
N ASP A 31 -14.85 21.13 1.79
CA ASP A 31 -14.72 22.21 0.83
C ASP A 31 -13.83 21.78 -0.34
N ALA A 32 -12.70 21.12 -0.09
CA ALA A 32 -11.83 20.54 -1.12
C ALA A 32 -12.53 19.45 -1.95
N ILE A 33 -13.31 18.57 -1.31
CA ILE A 33 -14.12 17.55 -2.00
C ILE A 33 -15.17 18.22 -2.89
N SER A 34 -15.82 19.27 -2.40
CA SER A 34 -16.84 20.00 -3.15
C SER A 34 -16.26 20.71 -4.38
N LEU A 35 -15.05 21.28 -4.25
CA LEU A 35 -14.34 22.00 -5.31
C LEU A 35 -13.82 21.04 -6.40
N HIS A 36 -13.48 19.80 -6.02
CA HIS A 36 -12.86 18.81 -6.90
C HIS A 36 -13.60 17.46 -6.94
N ARG A 37 -14.95 17.48 -6.90
CA ARG A 37 -15.80 16.26 -6.82
C ARG A 37 -15.43 15.20 -7.86
N GLY A 38 -15.19 15.59 -9.11
CA GLY A 38 -14.83 14.64 -10.17
C GLY A 38 -13.53 13.89 -9.86
N LEU A 39 -12.50 14.59 -9.39
CA LEU A 39 -11.21 13.99 -9.04
C LEU A 39 -11.31 13.12 -7.79
N TYR A 40 -12.07 13.56 -6.77
CA TYR A 40 -12.31 12.77 -5.56
C TYR A 40 -13.12 11.51 -5.84
N GLY A 41 -14.15 11.58 -6.69
CA GLY A 41 -14.95 10.44 -7.10
C GLY A 41 -14.15 9.42 -7.91
N VAL A 42 -13.40 9.88 -8.91
CA VAL A 42 -12.50 9.02 -9.70
C VAL A 42 -11.41 8.40 -8.82
N GLY A 43 -10.81 9.20 -7.92
CA GLY A 43 -9.82 8.71 -6.96
C GLY A 43 -10.39 7.67 -5.99
N GLY A 44 -11.63 7.88 -5.51
CA GLY A 44 -12.36 6.92 -4.68
C GLY A 44 -12.62 5.60 -5.41
N ALA A 45 -13.16 5.67 -6.62
CA ALA A 45 -13.38 4.49 -7.46
C ALA A 45 -12.08 3.73 -7.76
N ALA A 46 -11.01 4.45 -8.12
CA ALA A 46 -9.71 3.86 -8.39
C ALA A 46 -9.12 3.16 -7.15
N ARG A 47 -9.28 3.75 -5.95
CA ARG A 47 -8.89 3.12 -4.67
C ARG A 47 -9.72 1.87 -4.39
N SER A 48 -11.04 1.90 -4.60
CA SER A 48 -11.91 0.73 -4.43
C SER A 48 -11.49 -0.43 -5.33
N VAL A 49 -11.29 -0.16 -6.62
CA VAL A 49 -10.85 -1.17 -7.59
C VAL A 49 -9.45 -1.70 -7.24
N SER A 50 -8.51 -0.81 -6.91
CA SER A 50 -7.15 -1.21 -6.51
C SER A 50 -7.15 -2.08 -5.25
N GLY A 51 -8.02 -1.80 -4.29
CA GLY A 51 -8.19 -2.60 -3.09
C GLY A 51 -8.68 -4.01 -3.39
N VAL A 52 -9.67 -4.16 -4.27
CA VAL A 52 -10.14 -5.48 -4.73
C VAL A 52 -9.03 -6.23 -5.46
N MET A 53 -8.31 -5.56 -6.37
CA MET A 53 -7.18 -6.16 -7.09
C MET A 53 -6.09 -6.66 -6.13
N LEU A 54 -5.80 -5.92 -5.05
CA LEU A 54 -4.86 -6.33 -4.00
C LEU A 54 -5.30 -7.59 -3.27
N VAL A 55 -6.58 -7.71 -2.92
CA VAL A 55 -7.14 -8.93 -2.31
C VAL A 55 -7.03 -10.11 -3.26
N THR A 56 -7.37 -9.93 -4.54
CA THR A 56 -7.21 -10.97 -5.56
C THR A 56 -5.75 -11.37 -5.74
N ALA A 57 -4.84 -10.41 -5.80
CA ALA A 57 -3.40 -10.67 -5.92
C ALA A 57 -2.84 -11.41 -4.70
N ALA A 58 -3.27 -11.05 -3.49
CA ALA A 58 -2.92 -11.74 -2.26
C ALA A 58 -3.40 -13.20 -2.28
N TRP A 59 -4.64 -13.44 -2.71
CA TRP A 59 -5.19 -14.78 -2.85
C TRP A 59 -4.42 -15.61 -3.89
N LEU A 60 -4.09 -15.04 -5.04
CA LEU A 60 -3.25 -15.70 -6.04
C LEU A 60 -1.86 -16.03 -5.48
N LEU A 61 -1.23 -15.08 -4.77
CA LEU A 61 0.09 -15.26 -4.18
C LEU A 61 0.11 -16.36 -3.11
N LEU A 62 -0.92 -16.47 -2.27
CA LEU A 62 -1.07 -17.59 -1.32
C LEU A 62 -1.10 -18.95 -2.02
N ASN A 63 -1.63 -18.99 -3.24
CA ASN A 63 -1.74 -20.21 -4.02
C ASN A 63 -0.48 -20.54 -4.82
N THR A 64 0.49 -19.64 -4.92
CA THR A 64 1.76 -19.89 -5.63
C THR A 64 2.65 -20.90 -4.90
N TRP A 65 3.49 -21.58 -5.67
CA TRP A 65 4.47 -22.52 -5.09
C TRP A 65 5.52 -21.83 -4.21
N ILE A 66 5.79 -20.54 -4.43
CA ILE A 66 6.73 -19.74 -3.63
C ILE A 66 6.31 -19.73 -2.16
N ILE A 67 5.01 -19.55 -1.88
CA ILE A 67 4.48 -19.59 -0.52
C ILE A 67 4.31 -21.04 -0.04
N ARG A 68 3.75 -21.93 -0.86
CA ARG A 68 3.52 -23.34 -0.48
C ARG A 68 4.80 -24.10 -0.12
N ARG A 69 5.93 -23.80 -0.77
CA ARG A 69 7.25 -24.39 -0.47
C ARG A 69 8.11 -23.58 0.51
N ARG A 70 7.53 -22.60 1.22
CA ARG A 70 8.21 -21.78 2.25
C ARG A 70 9.42 -20.99 1.72
N LEU A 71 9.43 -20.67 0.42
CA LEU A 71 10.46 -19.83 -0.21
C LEU A 71 10.16 -18.34 -0.02
N GLY A 72 8.90 -17.99 0.26
CA GLY A 72 8.45 -16.67 0.75
C GLY A 72 7.70 -16.75 2.08
N SER A 73 7.30 -15.60 2.62
CA SER A 73 6.48 -15.55 3.85
C SER A 73 4.99 -15.49 3.53
N PRO A 74 4.14 -16.34 4.16
CA PRO A 74 2.69 -16.23 4.06
C PRO A 74 2.15 -14.92 4.67
N LEU A 75 2.97 -14.22 5.47
CA LEU A 75 2.62 -12.92 6.02
C LEU A 75 2.50 -11.84 4.93
N VAL A 76 3.26 -11.94 3.84
CA VAL A 76 3.21 -10.98 2.73
C VAL A 76 1.81 -10.92 2.10
N PRO A 77 1.23 -12.03 1.60
CA PRO A 77 -0.12 -11.98 1.05
C PRO A 77 -1.18 -11.64 2.09
N VAL A 78 -1.05 -12.06 3.35
CA VAL A 78 -1.99 -11.67 4.40
C VAL A 78 -2.01 -10.14 4.57
N LEU A 79 -0.84 -9.51 4.64
CA LEU A 79 -0.73 -8.05 4.75
C LEU A 79 -1.23 -7.33 3.48
N LEU A 80 -1.03 -7.90 2.29
CA LEU A 80 -1.60 -7.37 1.05
C LEU A 80 -3.13 -7.49 1.02
N ALA A 81 -3.71 -8.57 1.55
CA ALA A 81 -5.16 -8.74 1.66
C ALA A 81 -5.76 -7.72 2.64
N VAL A 82 -5.12 -7.53 3.81
CA VAL A 82 -5.49 -6.48 4.77
C VAL A 82 -5.40 -5.10 4.09
N SER A 83 -4.28 -4.81 3.43
CA SER A 83 -4.09 -3.56 2.70
C SER A 83 -5.18 -3.33 1.67
N GLY A 84 -5.51 -4.35 0.87
CA GLY A 84 -6.54 -4.28 -0.15
C GLY A 84 -7.93 -4.02 0.42
N ALA A 85 -8.32 -4.73 1.48
CA ALA A 85 -9.62 -4.54 2.13
C ALA A 85 -9.78 -3.12 2.69
N PHE A 86 -8.78 -2.63 3.41
CA PHE A 86 -8.80 -1.29 3.98
C PHE A 86 -8.72 -0.18 2.92
N THR A 87 -7.96 -0.40 1.84
CA THR A 87 -7.95 0.52 0.68
C THR A 87 -9.31 0.57 -0.01
N ALA A 88 -10.00 -0.58 -0.12
CA ALA A 88 -11.31 -0.64 -0.72
C ALA A 88 -12.37 0.12 0.11
N ILE A 89 -12.34 -0.07 1.43
CA ILE A 89 -13.19 0.67 2.37
C ILE A 89 -12.91 2.17 2.29
N SER A 90 -11.63 2.58 2.28
CA SER A 90 -11.24 3.99 2.14
C SER A 90 -11.75 4.61 0.82
N GLY A 91 -11.67 3.86 -0.29
CA GLY A 91 -12.23 4.27 -1.58
C GLY A 91 -13.75 4.42 -1.57
N LEU A 92 -14.47 3.48 -0.93
CA LEU A 92 -15.92 3.56 -0.78
C LEU A 92 -16.33 4.76 0.07
N SER A 93 -15.63 5.02 1.18
CA SER A 93 -15.87 6.21 1.99
C SER A 93 -15.63 7.50 1.20
N ALA A 94 -14.60 7.56 0.33
CA ALA A 94 -14.38 8.70 -0.55
C ALA A 94 -15.51 8.91 -1.59
N LEU A 95 -16.08 7.82 -2.12
CA LEU A 95 -17.24 7.89 -3.02
C LEU A 95 -18.49 8.42 -2.29
N VAL A 96 -18.73 7.94 -1.07
CA VAL A 96 -19.83 8.43 -0.21
C VAL A 96 -19.70 9.93 0.04
N LEU A 97 -18.51 10.40 0.41
CA LEU A 97 -18.24 11.83 0.63
C LEU A 97 -18.41 12.67 -0.63
N THR A 98 -18.01 12.14 -1.79
CA THR A 98 -18.19 12.83 -3.09
C THR A 98 -19.67 13.02 -3.43
N ALA A 99 -20.50 12.03 -3.11
CA ALA A 99 -21.93 12.08 -3.37
C ALA A 99 -22.69 13.01 -2.40
N ALA A 100 -22.17 13.18 -1.18
CA ALA A 100 -22.87 13.87 -0.10
C ALA A 100 -22.37 15.28 0.24
N ALA A 101 -21.21 15.70 -0.27
CA ALA A 101 -20.75 17.09 -0.08
C ALA A 101 -21.75 18.11 -0.67
N PRO A 102 -21.92 19.31 -0.08
CA PRO A 102 -21.22 19.83 1.10
C PRO A 102 -21.95 19.57 2.45
N ASP A 103 -22.88 18.61 2.52
CA ASP A 103 -23.65 18.40 3.75
C ASP A 103 -22.75 17.91 4.90
N VAL A 104 -22.80 18.62 6.03
CA VAL A 104 -22.14 18.21 7.28
C VAL A 104 -23.17 17.47 8.12
N SER A 105 -23.05 16.15 8.17
CA SER A 105 -23.87 15.30 9.03
C SER A 105 -22.98 14.29 9.78
N PRO A 106 -23.46 13.71 10.91
CA PRO A 106 -22.70 12.72 11.66
C PRO A 106 -22.25 11.51 10.80
N PHE A 107 -23.01 11.19 9.76
CA PHE A 107 -22.66 10.14 8.80
C PHE A 107 -21.45 10.52 7.91
N ILE A 108 -21.33 11.78 7.54
CA ILE A 108 -20.21 12.33 6.75
C ILE A 108 -18.94 12.44 7.59
N GLU A 109 -19.07 12.84 8.85
CA GLU A 109 -17.98 12.78 9.82
C GLU A 109 -17.45 11.35 10.00
N ALA A 110 -18.35 10.39 10.22
CA ALA A 110 -17.98 8.98 10.35
C ALA A 110 -17.34 8.43 9.06
N SER A 111 -17.80 8.87 7.89
CA SER A 111 -17.24 8.47 6.59
C SER A 111 -15.85 9.03 6.37
N GLU A 112 -15.60 10.28 6.73
CA GLU A 112 -14.27 10.91 6.65
C GLU A 112 -13.28 10.27 7.63
N LEU A 113 -13.73 10.05 8.87
CA LEU A 113 -12.94 9.35 9.88
C LEU A 113 -12.59 7.92 9.42
N SER A 114 -13.59 7.19 8.91
CA SER A 114 -13.40 5.86 8.33
C SER A 114 -12.40 5.89 7.18
N ARG A 115 -12.53 6.82 6.22
CA ARG A 115 -11.62 6.98 5.09
C ARG A 115 -10.18 7.15 5.55
N TRP A 116 -9.96 8.01 6.55
CA TRP A 116 -8.64 8.31 7.10
C TRP A 116 -8.03 7.11 7.82
N PHE A 117 -8.75 6.52 8.79
CA PHE A 117 -8.25 5.36 9.55
C PHE A 117 -7.98 4.15 8.64
N THR A 118 -8.92 3.85 7.74
CA THR A 118 -8.76 2.72 6.82
C THR A 118 -7.62 2.97 5.84
N GLY A 119 -7.44 4.20 5.38
CA GLY A 119 -6.26 4.58 4.62
C GLY A 119 -4.96 4.28 5.36
N GLN A 120 -4.83 4.72 6.62
CA GLN A 120 -3.63 4.51 7.42
C GLN A 120 -3.29 3.03 7.59
N ILE A 121 -4.28 2.22 7.98
CA ILE A 121 -4.09 0.78 8.16
C ILE A 121 -3.71 0.14 6.82
N GLY A 122 -4.38 0.54 5.74
CA GLY A 122 -4.16 0.02 4.39
C GLY A 122 -2.72 0.24 3.90
N PHE A 123 -2.21 1.46 4.02
CA PHE A 123 -0.84 1.79 3.61
C PHE A 123 0.21 1.20 4.55
N THR A 124 -0.04 1.18 5.86
CA THR A 124 0.84 0.54 6.85
C THR A 124 1.04 -0.94 6.51
N ALA A 125 -0.06 -1.66 6.26
CA ALA A 125 -0.02 -3.07 5.89
C ALA A 125 0.72 -3.29 4.56
N ALA A 126 0.46 -2.47 3.53
CA ALA A 126 1.21 -2.52 2.27
C ALA A 126 2.72 -2.33 2.48
N GLY A 127 3.10 -1.32 3.27
CA GLY A 127 4.50 -1.02 3.50
C GLY A 127 5.23 -2.13 4.27
N LEU A 128 4.58 -2.73 5.27
CA LEU A 128 5.10 -3.91 5.96
C LEU A 128 5.23 -5.12 5.01
N ALA A 129 4.24 -5.36 4.15
CA ALA A 129 4.29 -6.42 3.16
C ALA A 129 5.51 -6.26 2.23
N LEU A 130 5.78 -5.03 1.77
CA LEU A 130 6.90 -4.69 0.91
C LEU A 130 8.25 -4.86 1.59
N ILE A 131 8.39 -4.41 2.85
CA ILE A 131 9.62 -4.59 3.64
C ILE A 131 9.89 -6.09 3.84
N ILE A 132 8.88 -6.87 4.21
CA ILE A 132 9.03 -8.32 4.39
C ILE A 132 9.40 -8.96 3.05
N ALA A 133 8.68 -8.64 1.97
CA ALA A 133 8.94 -9.16 0.63
C ALA A 133 10.35 -8.86 0.15
N SER A 134 10.89 -7.65 0.42
CA SER A 134 12.25 -7.25 0.04
C SER A 134 13.33 -8.19 0.59
N ARG A 135 13.16 -8.68 1.83
CA ARG A 135 14.09 -9.63 2.45
C ARG A 135 14.13 -10.96 1.70
N TYR A 136 12.97 -11.44 1.25
CA TYR A 136 12.87 -12.67 0.46
C TYR A 136 13.40 -12.45 -0.96
N GLN A 137 13.01 -11.36 -1.62
CA GLN A 137 13.51 -10.99 -2.94
C GLN A 137 15.05 -10.91 -2.99
N TRP A 138 15.66 -10.37 -1.92
CA TRP A 138 17.12 -10.31 -1.79
C TRP A 138 17.76 -11.70 -1.64
N LYS A 139 17.16 -12.58 -0.83
CA LYS A 139 17.65 -13.94 -0.56
C LYS A 139 17.58 -14.84 -1.80
N VAL A 140 16.56 -14.65 -2.63
CA VAL A 140 16.29 -15.47 -3.80
C VAL A 140 17.31 -15.27 -4.93
N GLY A 141 17.84 -14.05 -5.09
CA GLY A 141 18.78 -13.74 -6.17
C GLY A 141 18.11 -13.44 -7.52
N GLY A 142 18.93 -13.37 -8.59
CA GLY A 142 18.48 -13.06 -9.95
C GLY A 142 17.83 -11.68 -10.09
N THR A 143 16.86 -11.56 -11.01
CA THR A 143 16.12 -10.31 -11.29
C THR A 143 15.39 -9.75 -10.06
N LEU A 144 14.96 -10.62 -9.14
CA LEU A 144 14.23 -10.21 -7.92
C LEU A 144 15.14 -9.46 -6.93
N ARG A 145 16.44 -9.76 -6.92
CA ARG A 145 17.41 -9.04 -6.06
C ARG A 145 17.57 -7.57 -6.46
N PHE A 146 17.40 -7.24 -7.74
CA PHE A 146 17.44 -5.85 -8.21
C PHE A 146 16.19 -5.06 -7.80
N ILE A 147 15.05 -5.73 -7.59
CA ILE A 147 13.78 -5.10 -7.20
C ILE A 147 13.68 -4.96 -5.67
N ALA A 148 14.42 -5.77 -4.91
CA ALA A 148 14.38 -5.75 -3.44
C ALA A 148 14.64 -4.37 -2.80
N PRO A 149 15.66 -3.58 -3.22
CA PRO A 149 15.86 -2.22 -2.68
C PRO A 149 14.66 -1.31 -2.96
N LEU A 150 14.08 -1.40 -4.16
CA LEU A 150 12.91 -0.62 -4.54
C LEU A 150 11.71 -0.98 -3.66
N SER A 151 11.46 -2.28 -3.44
CA SER A 151 10.41 -2.75 -2.53
C SER A 151 10.63 -2.22 -1.11
N ALA A 152 11.86 -2.23 -0.60
CA ALA A 152 12.16 -1.73 0.75
C ALA A 152 11.95 -0.21 0.87
N ILE A 153 12.43 0.57 -0.11
CA ILE A 153 12.26 2.04 -0.14
C ILE A 153 10.79 2.38 -0.25
N LEU A 154 10.06 1.73 -1.15
CA LEU A 154 8.62 1.93 -1.31
C LEU A 154 7.85 1.52 -0.05
N GLY A 155 8.27 0.44 0.60
CA GLY A 155 7.67 -0.02 1.85
C GLY A 155 7.86 0.96 3.00
N ALA A 156 9.02 1.61 3.08
CA ALA A 156 9.27 2.71 4.01
C ALA A 156 8.47 3.96 3.63
N ALA A 157 8.44 4.34 2.35
CA ALA A 157 7.68 5.50 1.86
C ALA A 157 6.18 5.38 2.19
N MET A 158 5.61 4.17 2.12
CA MET A 158 4.22 3.91 2.50
C MET A 158 3.89 4.19 3.97
N GLN A 159 4.88 4.07 4.87
CA GLN A 159 4.67 4.43 6.28
C GLN A 159 4.61 5.95 6.48
N PHE A 160 5.21 6.71 5.56
CA PHE A 160 5.35 8.16 5.65
C PHE A 160 4.35 8.92 4.78
N ILE A 161 3.53 8.20 4.00
CA ILE A 161 2.55 8.78 3.05
C ILE A 161 1.44 9.61 3.74
N TRP A 162 1.32 9.51 5.06
CA TRP A 162 0.35 10.22 5.90
C TRP A 162 0.90 11.47 6.59
N ILE A 163 2.22 11.62 6.65
CA ILE A 163 2.88 12.78 7.28
C ILE A 163 2.67 14.02 6.44
N ASP A 164 2.42 13.83 5.15
CA ASP A 164 2.19 14.90 4.22
C ASP A 164 1.04 14.52 3.29
N SER A 165 -0.17 14.57 3.86
CA SER A 165 -1.42 14.26 3.14
C SER A 165 -1.77 15.29 2.06
N ALA A 166 -1.09 16.45 2.05
CA ALA A 166 -1.36 17.58 1.18
C ALA A 166 -0.35 17.76 0.03
N THR A 167 0.87 17.20 0.08
CA THR A 167 1.86 17.39 -0.99
C THR A 167 1.91 16.28 -2.04
N ALA A 168 2.56 16.59 -3.17
CA ALA A 168 2.77 15.75 -4.35
C ALA A 168 3.32 14.34 -4.08
N VAL A 169 3.79 14.04 -2.86
CA VAL A 169 4.32 12.73 -2.46
C VAL A 169 3.24 11.65 -2.44
N HIS A 170 2.02 11.95 -1.97
CA HIS A 170 0.93 10.97 -1.90
C HIS A 170 0.55 10.37 -3.28
N PRO A 171 0.28 11.16 -4.34
CA PRO A 171 -0.02 10.62 -5.65
C PRO A 171 1.18 9.92 -6.30
N VAL A 172 2.42 10.41 -6.07
CA VAL A 172 3.64 9.78 -6.62
C VAL A 172 3.88 8.41 -5.99
N VAL A 173 3.87 8.31 -4.65
CA VAL A 173 4.08 7.04 -3.93
C VAL A 173 2.97 6.04 -4.27
N GLY A 174 1.72 6.50 -4.35
CA GLY A 174 0.59 5.68 -4.80
C GLY A 174 0.77 5.16 -6.23
N ALA A 175 1.19 6.01 -7.17
CA ALA A 175 1.45 5.62 -8.55
C ALA A 175 2.61 4.61 -8.67
N VAL A 176 3.73 4.85 -7.97
CA VAL A 176 4.86 3.92 -7.96
C VAL A 176 4.45 2.57 -7.39
N PHE A 177 3.61 2.54 -6.35
CA PHE A 177 3.07 1.30 -5.81
C PHE A 177 2.13 0.57 -6.74
N PHE A 178 1.26 1.28 -7.44
CA PHE A 178 0.42 0.68 -8.47
C PHE A 178 1.25 0.07 -9.59
N LEU A 179 2.28 0.78 -10.07
CA LEU A 179 3.22 0.26 -11.07
C LEU A 179 4.00 -0.96 -10.56
N TRP A 180 4.42 -0.94 -9.30
CA TRP A 180 5.06 -2.09 -8.66
C TRP A 180 4.11 -3.31 -8.59
N LEU A 181 2.83 -3.10 -8.26
CA LEU A 181 1.81 -4.15 -8.25
C LEU A 181 1.58 -4.72 -9.65
N LEU A 182 1.52 -3.89 -10.68
CA LEU A 182 1.40 -4.36 -12.06
C LEU A 182 2.63 -5.18 -12.48
N ALA A 183 3.83 -4.73 -12.13
CA ALA A 183 5.07 -5.45 -12.45
C ALA A 183 5.13 -6.81 -11.76
N ILE A 184 4.88 -6.88 -10.45
CA ILE A 184 4.87 -8.13 -9.68
C ILE A 184 3.70 -9.02 -10.11
N GLY A 185 2.50 -8.47 -10.28
CA GLY A 185 1.31 -9.19 -10.74
C GLY A 185 1.52 -9.79 -12.13
N GLY A 186 2.09 -9.03 -13.08
CA GLY A 186 2.45 -9.52 -14.40
C GLY A 186 3.54 -10.59 -14.37
N MET A 187 4.55 -10.45 -13.51
CA MET A 187 5.58 -11.47 -13.29
C MET A 187 4.98 -12.79 -12.78
N LEU A 188 4.07 -12.71 -11.80
CA LEU A 188 3.38 -13.87 -11.22
C LEU A 188 2.42 -14.51 -12.23
N PHE A 189 1.63 -13.71 -12.95
CA PHE A 189 0.65 -14.20 -13.93
C PHE A 189 1.30 -14.90 -15.13
N THR A 190 2.44 -14.37 -15.60
CA THR A 190 3.17 -14.97 -16.74
C THR A 190 3.95 -16.24 -16.36
N GLY A 191 4.00 -16.61 -15.07
CA GLY A 191 4.78 -17.76 -14.58
C GLY A 191 6.28 -17.67 -14.85
N ARG A 192 6.78 -16.52 -15.35
CA ARG A 192 8.19 -16.32 -15.70
C ARG A 192 9.06 -16.36 -14.46
N THR A 193 8.60 -15.79 -13.35
CA THR A 193 9.27 -15.90 -12.05
C THR A 193 9.28 -17.35 -11.57
N GLU A 194 8.17 -18.09 -11.64
CA GLU A 194 8.14 -19.52 -11.26
C GLU A 194 9.12 -20.37 -12.09
N LYS A 195 9.14 -20.21 -13.42
CA LYS A 195 10.05 -20.98 -14.31
C LYS A 195 11.53 -20.64 -14.10
N LEU A 196 11.87 -19.36 -13.87
CA LEU A 196 13.24 -18.95 -13.56
C LEU A 196 13.69 -19.44 -12.18
N PHE A 197 12.77 -19.45 -11.21
CA PHE A 197 13.06 -19.89 -9.85
C PHE A 197 13.26 -21.40 -9.77
N ILE A 198 12.42 -22.19 -10.46
CA ILE A 198 12.59 -23.64 -10.60
C ILE A 198 13.97 -23.94 -11.20
N ARG A 199 14.36 -23.26 -12.28
CA ARG A 199 15.68 -23.43 -12.88
C ARG A 199 16.82 -23.11 -11.91
N MET A 200 16.71 -22.04 -11.12
CA MET A 200 17.75 -21.65 -10.16
C MET A 200 17.89 -22.63 -9.00
N VAL A 201 16.77 -23.19 -8.50
CA VAL A 201 16.78 -24.23 -7.44
C VAL A 201 17.36 -25.54 -7.98
N ASP A 202 16.99 -25.94 -9.19
CA ASP A 202 17.51 -27.17 -9.81
C ASP A 202 19.00 -27.07 -10.18
N SER A 203 19.50 -25.89 -10.53
CA SER A 203 20.94 -25.66 -10.82
C SER A 203 21.82 -25.49 -9.59
N GLY A 204 21.24 -25.49 -8.38
CA GLY A 204 21.95 -25.39 -7.10
C GLY A 204 22.18 -26.74 -6.40
N HIS A 205 21.78 -27.85 -7.03
CA HIS A 205 22.07 -29.23 -6.64
C HIS A 205 23.02 -29.89 -7.65
#